data_AF-A0A8J1Z4X0-F1
#
_entry.id   AF-A0A8J1Z4X0-F1
#
_cell.length_a   1.000
_cell.length_b   1.000
_cell.length_c   1.000
_cell.angle_alpha   90.00
_cell.angle_beta   90.00
_cell.angle_gamma   90.00
#
_symmetry.space_group_name_H-M   'P 1'
#
loop_
_entity.id
_entity.type
_entity.pdbx_description
1 polymer ?
#
loop_
_entity_poly.entity_id
_entity_poly.type
_entity_poly.pdbx_seq_one_letter_code
_entity_poly.pdbx_strand_id
1 'polypeptide(L)'
;MLLRVPLVLLASLAGIAVQFYIFHVERQLLLNPGYQAACDFASSGSLPPFIGSLLQGSSCTKVFSSIYARPLSHWGVVSPGSDFDLGLPWFGLVYFLTTLAFPIARRKFPNTAHKFYLALGIASAGFTIYLASILKFILQEFCIVCASTYVLNAICLGAFVLEYRAKEQRMLDAAGGREKKKQ
;
A
#
# COMPACT_ATOMS: atom_id res chain seq x y z
N MET A 1 -20.66 -7.31 7.87
CA MET A 1 -20.58 -6.93 6.44
C MET A 1 -20.43 -5.41 6.27
N LEU A 2 -21.15 -4.59 7.06
CA LEU A 2 -21.15 -3.13 6.97
C LEU A 2 -19.82 -2.42 7.29
N LEU A 3 -18.97 -2.94 8.17
CA LEU A 3 -17.73 -2.25 8.57
C LEU A 3 -16.54 -2.45 7.61
N ARG A 4 -16.53 -3.52 6.80
CA ARG A 4 -15.37 -3.92 5.99
C ARG A 4 -15.16 -3.03 4.76
N VAL A 5 -16.26 -2.69 4.09
CA VAL A 5 -16.25 -1.84 2.90
C VAL A 5 -15.82 -0.40 3.21
N PRO A 6 -16.38 0.29 4.23
CA PRO A 6 -15.92 1.63 4.57
C PRO A 6 -14.46 1.62 5.04
N LEU A 7 -14.00 0.57 5.72
CA LEU A 7 -12.59 0.44 6.10
C LEU A 7 -11.66 0.43 4.86
N VAL A 8 -11.98 -0.37 3.85
CA VAL A 8 -11.22 -0.40 2.57
C VAL A 8 -11.27 0.95 1.88
N LEU A 9 -12.42 1.62 1.86
CA LEU A 9 -12.58 2.93 1.23
C LEU A 9 -11.73 3.99 1.91
N LEU A 10 -11.82 4.10 3.24
CA LEU A 10 -11.04 5.05 4.03
C LEU A 10 -9.54 4.77 3.90
N ALA A 11 -9.12 3.50 3.97
CA ALA A 11 -7.74 3.11 3.78
C ALA A 11 -7.24 3.44 2.36
N SER A 12 -8.06 3.24 1.33
CA SER A 12 -7.71 3.56 -0.05
C SER A 12 -7.59 5.06 -0.28
N LEU A 13 -8.51 5.87 0.25
CA LEU A 13 -8.45 7.33 0.16
C LEU A 13 -7.22 7.89 0.90
N ALA A 14 -6.95 7.40 2.12
CA ALA A 14 -5.74 7.75 2.85
C ALA A 14 -4.48 7.32 2.09
N GLY A 15 -4.49 6.12 1.49
CA GLY A 15 -3.40 5.61 0.66
C GLY A 15 -3.12 6.50 -0.54
N ILE A 16 -4.16 6.90 -1.28
CA ILE A 16 -4.06 7.83 -2.42
C ILE A 16 -3.45 9.17 -1.97
N ALA A 17 -3.93 9.73 -0.86
CA ALA A 17 -3.39 10.98 -0.31
C ALA A 17 -1.88 10.86 0.03
N VAL A 18 -1.49 9.73 0.64
CA VAL A 18 -0.09 9.42 0.93
C VAL A 18 0.73 9.32 -0.36
N GLN A 19 0.22 8.66 -1.41
CA GLN A 19 0.94 8.57 -2.69
C GLN A 19 1.10 9.92 -3.38
N PHE A 20 0.10 10.80 -3.31
CA PHE A 20 0.24 12.17 -3.82
C PHE A 20 1.34 12.95 -3.09
N TYR A 21 1.47 12.76 -1.78
CA TYR A 21 2.55 13.37 -1.01
C TYR A 21 3.92 12.82 -1.43
N ILE A 22 4.06 11.50 -1.61
CA ILE A 22 5.30 10.90 -2.12
C ILE A 22 5.64 11.44 -3.51
N PHE A 23 4.65 11.51 -4.41
CA PHE A 23 4.83 12.06 -5.75
C PHE A 23 5.29 13.52 -5.72
N HIS A 24 4.73 14.33 -4.80
CA HIS A 24 5.18 15.70 -4.58
C HIS A 24 6.64 15.74 -4.13
N VAL A 25 7.02 14.94 -3.14
CA VAL A 25 8.40 14.86 -2.63
C VAL A 25 9.36 14.43 -3.74
N GLU A 26 9.06 13.35 -4.47
CA GLU A 26 9.90 12.88 -5.58
C GLU A 26 10.12 13.97 -6.63
N ARG A 27 9.05 14.68 -7.02
CA ARG A 27 9.13 15.78 -7.97
C ARG A 27 9.98 16.94 -7.44
N GLN A 28 9.88 17.27 -6.16
CA GLN A 28 10.67 18.34 -5.56
C GLN A 28 12.16 17.99 -5.47
N LEU A 29 12.50 16.73 -5.16
CA LEU A 29 13.89 16.26 -5.16
C LEU A 29 14.53 16.38 -6.56
N LEU A 30 13.76 16.10 -7.62
CA LEU A 30 14.24 16.22 -9.00
C LEU A 30 14.46 17.68 -9.42
N LEU A 31 13.59 18.60 -8.98
CA LEU A 31 13.67 20.01 -9.36
C LEU A 31 14.71 20.78 -8.53
N ASN A 32 14.92 20.42 -7.27
CA ASN A 32 15.74 21.16 -6.32
C ASN A 32 16.72 20.20 -5.61
N PRO A 33 18.00 20.12 -6.02
CA PRO A 33 19.00 19.17 -5.50
C PRO A 33 19.47 19.40 -4.04
N GLY A 34 18.70 20.16 -3.25
CA GLY A 34 18.89 20.34 -1.81
C GLY A 34 17.57 20.34 -1.02
N TYR A 35 16.48 19.88 -1.64
CA TYR A 35 15.18 19.81 -0.99
C TYR A 35 15.17 18.79 0.14
N GLN A 36 14.58 19.16 1.29
CA GLN A 36 14.31 18.26 2.40
C GLN A 36 12.81 18.07 2.55
N ALA A 37 12.36 16.82 2.56
CA ALA A 37 10.97 16.47 2.71
C ALA A 37 10.44 16.88 4.09
N ALA A 38 9.18 17.31 4.14
CA ALA A 38 8.54 17.65 5.42
C ALA A 38 8.40 16.46 6.39
N CYS A 39 8.55 15.23 5.90
CA CYS A 39 8.58 14.01 6.70
C CYS A 39 9.99 13.57 7.15
N ASP A 40 11.00 14.41 6.94
CA ASP A 40 12.33 14.23 7.51
C ASP A 40 12.36 14.76 8.95
N PHE A 41 12.25 13.84 9.91
CA PHE A 41 12.31 14.13 11.34
C PHE A 41 13.63 13.59 11.90
N ALA A 42 14.72 14.27 11.58
CA ALA A 42 16.06 13.86 12.00
C ALA A 42 16.32 14.09 13.50
N SER A 43 15.72 15.11 14.14
CA SER A 43 16.07 15.49 15.53
C SER A 43 15.22 16.58 16.19
N SER A 44 13.94 16.80 15.81
CA SER A 44 13.16 17.91 16.38
C SER A 44 12.33 17.53 17.61
N GLY A 45 12.73 18.05 18.77
CA GLY A 45 11.97 18.05 20.04
C GLY A 45 10.68 18.90 20.01
N SER A 46 10.01 18.99 18.86
CA SER A 46 8.78 19.77 18.64
C SER A 46 7.52 18.90 18.60
N LEU A 47 7.64 17.58 18.72
CA LEU A 47 6.52 16.64 18.81
C LEU A 47 6.34 16.10 20.23
N PRO A 48 5.11 15.75 20.65
CA PRO A 48 4.85 15.13 21.94
C PRO A 48 5.74 13.89 22.15
N PRO A 49 6.24 13.62 23.36
CA PRO A 49 7.26 12.59 23.62
C PRO A 49 6.86 11.18 23.12
N PHE A 50 5.56 10.86 23.10
CA PHE A 50 5.05 9.59 22.58
C PHE A 50 5.14 9.48 21.04
N ILE A 51 4.95 10.59 20.31
CA ILE A 51 4.99 10.62 18.85
C ILE A 51 6.44 10.85 18.36
N GLY A 52 7.21 11.68 19.08
CA GLY A 52 8.62 11.97 18.77
C GLY A 52 9.51 10.72 18.80
N SER A 53 9.30 9.82 19.77
CA SER A 53 10.04 8.55 19.85
C SER A 53 9.70 7.58 18.71
N LEU A 54 8.47 7.65 18.17
CA LEU A 54 8.02 6.82 17.05
C LEU A 54 8.50 7.33 15.68
N LEU A 55 8.85 8.61 15.58
CA LEU A 55 9.26 9.29 14.34
C LEU A 55 10.76 9.61 14.28
N GLN A 56 11.52 9.31 15.34
CA GLN A 56 12.93 9.65 15.44
C GLN A 56 13.75 8.95 14.35
N GLY A 57 14.53 9.71 13.59
CA GLY A 57 15.35 9.19 12.51
C GLY A 57 14.57 8.82 11.25
N SER A 58 13.37 9.37 11.06
CA SER A 58 12.65 9.21 9.80
C SER A 58 13.23 10.13 8.72
N SER A 59 13.80 9.60 7.62
CA SER A 59 14.22 10.40 6.46
C SER A 59 13.63 9.86 5.17
N CYS A 60 12.53 10.47 4.73
CA CYS A 60 11.92 10.21 3.44
C CYS A 60 12.83 10.66 2.27
N THR A 61 13.55 11.76 2.42
CA THR A 61 14.42 12.29 1.35
C THR A 61 15.49 11.27 0.96
N LYS A 62 16.12 10.61 1.94
CA LYS A 62 17.09 9.53 1.67
C LYS A 62 16.45 8.31 1.01
N VAL A 63 15.23 7.94 1.42
CA VAL A 63 14.53 6.80 0.80
C VAL A 63 14.19 7.10 -0.66
N PHE A 64 13.62 8.27 -0.96
CA PHE A 64 13.16 8.60 -2.31
C PHE A 64 14.26 9.08 -3.26
N SER A 65 15.44 9.47 -2.75
CA SER A 65 16.63 9.71 -3.57
C SER A 65 17.37 8.42 -3.95
N SER A 66 17.04 7.29 -3.32
CA SER A 66 17.71 6.02 -3.59
C SER A 66 17.27 5.40 -4.92
N ILE A 67 18.13 4.52 -5.47
CA ILE A 67 17.82 3.75 -6.69
C ILE A 67 16.58 2.85 -6.52
N TYR A 68 16.23 2.49 -5.27
CA TYR A 68 15.07 1.65 -4.97
C TYR A 68 13.74 2.39 -5.12
N ALA A 69 13.76 3.72 -5.21
CA ALA A 69 12.58 4.52 -5.52
C ALA A 69 12.07 4.28 -6.95
N ARG A 70 12.90 3.69 -7.82
CA ARG A 70 12.63 3.39 -9.24
C ARG A 70 12.80 1.89 -9.50
N PRO A 71 11.85 1.04 -9.07
CA PRO A 71 12.01 -0.41 -9.07
C PRO A 71 12.18 -1.00 -10.49
N LEU A 72 11.53 -0.43 -11.51
CA LEU A 72 11.64 -0.92 -12.89
C LEU A 72 13.02 -0.71 -13.49
N SER A 73 13.59 0.48 -13.30
CA SER A 73 14.97 0.76 -13.73
C SER A 73 15.96 -0.07 -12.90
N HIS A 74 15.73 -0.21 -11.59
CA HIS A 74 16.58 -1.02 -10.72
C HIS A 74 16.61 -2.51 -11.13
N TRP A 75 15.49 -3.07 -11.57
CA TRP A 75 15.44 -4.46 -12.08
C TRP A 75 15.92 -4.61 -13.53
N GLY A 76 16.34 -3.52 -14.18
CA GLY A 76 16.82 -3.56 -15.57
C GLY A 76 15.74 -3.85 -16.60
N VAL A 77 14.46 -3.73 -16.23
CA VAL A 77 13.32 -3.93 -17.14
C VAL A 77 13.22 -2.76 -18.13
N VAL A 78 13.62 -1.57 -17.68
CA VAL A 78 13.49 -0.31 -18.40
C VAL A 78 14.79 0.48 -18.29
N SER A 79 15.17 1.20 -19.37
CA SER A 79 16.34 2.08 -19.35
C SER A 79 16.12 3.26 -18.39
N PRO A 80 17.13 3.62 -17.55
CA PRO A 80 17.03 4.75 -16.64
C PRO A 80 16.65 6.04 -17.38
N GLY A 81 15.68 6.79 -16.84
CA GLY A 81 15.26 8.09 -17.40
C GLY A 81 14.36 8.02 -18.64
N SER A 82 13.89 6.84 -19.04
CA SER A 82 12.82 6.73 -20.04
C SER A 82 11.44 7.04 -19.46
N ASP A 83 10.44 7.28 -20.31
CA ASP A 83 9.06 7.59 -19.88
C ASP A 83 8.41 6.48 -19.02
N PHE A 84 8.93 5.25 -19.11
CA PHE A 84 8.47 4.10 -18.33
C PHE A 84 9.24 3.89 -17.01
N ASP A 85 10.17 4.79 -16.67
CA ASP A 85 10.88 4.76 -15.39
C ASP A 85 9.99 5.31 -14.27
N LEU A 86 8.97 4.50 -13.93
CA LEU A 86 7.95 4.83 -12.95
C LEU A 86 8.51 4.70 -11.53
N GLY A 87 8.37 5.78 -10.77
CA GLY A 87 8.66 5.78 -9.33
C GLY A 87 7.67 4.94 -8.52
N LEU A 88 8.07 4.59 -7.29
CA LEU A 88 7.22 3.96 -6.27
C LEU A 88 5.81 4.54 -6.11
N PRO A 89 5.58 5.88 -6.12
CA PRO A 89 4.23 6.42 -5.92
C PRO A 89 3.23 5.96 -6.99
N TRP A 90 3.69 5.66 -8.22
CA TRP A 90 2.80 5.17 -9.27
C TRP A 90 2.25 3.78 -8.96
N PHE A 91 3.09 2.87 -8.48
CA PHE A 91 2.66 1.53 -8.08
C PHE A 91 1.66 1.58 -6.93
N GLY A 92 1.94 2.41 -5.92
CA GLY A 92 1.02 2.65 -4.82
C GLY A 92 -0.30 3.26 -5.29
N LEU A 93 -0.26 4.23 -6.21
CA LEU A 93 -1.45 4.92 -6.70
C LEU A 93 -2.36 3.96 -7.48
N VAL A 94 -1.78 3.16 -8.40
CA VAL A 94 -2.52 2.13 -9.14
C VAL A 94 -3.15 1.11 -8.19
N TYR A 95 -2.40 0.67 -7.16
CA TYR A 95 -2.94 -0.23 -6.14
C TYR A 95 -4.14 0.39 -5.41
N PHE A 96 -3.99 1.58 -4.82
CA PHE A 96 -5.07 2.18 -4.03
C PHE A 96 -6.27 2.64 -4.85
N LEU A 97 -6.07 3.06 -6.11
CA LEU A 97 -7.18 3.32 -7.04
C LEU A 97 -7.94 2.02 -7.36
N THR A 98 -7.22 0.92 -7.57
CA THR A 98 -7.84 -0.39 -7.81
C THR A 98 -8.62 -0.85 -6.58
N THR A 99 -8.06 -0.70 -5.37
CA THR A 99 -8.77 -1.04 -4.12
C THR A 99 -9.96 -0.13 -3.84
N LEU A 100 -9.92 1.13 -4.25
CA LEU A 100 -11.07 2.04 -4.16
C LEU A 100 -12.27 1.54 -4.98
N ALA A 101 -12.02 0.88 -6.13
CA ALA A 101 -13.06 0.28 -6.97
C ALA A 101 -13.67 -1.03 -6.41
N PHE A 102 -13.12 -1.56 -5.31
CA PHE A 102 -13.57 -2.81 -4.69
C PHE A 102 -15.09 -2.90 -4.44
N PRO A 103 -15.79 -1.87 -3.91
CA PRO A 103 -17.22 -1.96 -3.61
C PRO A 103 -18.09 -2.13 -4.86
N ILE A 104 -17.65 -1.57 -5.99
CA ILE A 104 -18.34 -1.68 -7.27
C ILE A 104 -18.04 -3.06 -7.87
N ALA A 105 -16.76 -3.46 -7.89
CA ALA A 105 -16.33 -4.73 -8.45
C ALA A 105 -16.98 -5.94 -7.76
N ARG A 106 -17.12 -5.93 -6.42
CA ARG A 106 -17.80 -7.01 -5.68
C ARG A 106 -19.29 -7.15 -6.01
N ARG A 107 -19.95 -6.07 -6.44
CA ARG A 107 -21.37 -6.09 -6.83
C ARG A 107 -21.52 -6.58 -8.27
N LYS A 108 -20.67 -6.11 -9.17
CA LYS A 108 -20.71 -6.45 -10.60
C LYS A 108 -20.19 -7.87 -10.89
N PHE A 109 -19.14 -8.30 -10.19
CA PHE A 109 -18.47 -9.59 -10.40
C PHE A 109 -18.32 -10.37 -9.08
N PRO A 110 -19.41 -10.83 -8.45
CA PRO A 110 -19.37 -11.42 -7.12
C PRO A 110 -18.45 -12.65 -7.05
N ASN A 111 -18.35 -13.44 -8.14
CA ASN A 111 -17.59 -14.69 -8.19
C ASN A 111 -16.10 -14.55 -8.49
N THR A 112 -15.66 -13.40 -9.02
CA THR A 112 -14.26 -13.24 -9.43
C THR A 112 -13.57 -12.13 -8.64
N ALA A 113 -14.30 -11.07 -8.26
CA ALA A 113 -13.72 -9.91 -7.59
C ALA A 113 -13.00 -10.30 -6.27
N HIS A 114 -13.64 -11.09 -5.41
CA HIS A 114 -13.05 -11.47 -4.12
C HIS A 114 -11.70 -12.20 -4.25
N LYS A 115 -11.55 -13.08 -5.25
CA LYS A 115 -10.29 -13.77 -5.55
C LYS A 115 -9.24 -12.81 -6.09
N PHE A 116 -9.63 -11.95 -7.04
CA PHE A 116 -8.75 -10.95 -7.63
C PHE A 116 -8.18 -9.99 -6.57
N TYR A 117 -9.03 -9.41 -5.74
CA TYR A 117 -8.59 -8.46 -4.70
C TYR A 117 -7.78 -9.12 -3.59
N LEU A 118 -8.07 -10.38 -3.25
CA LEU A 118 -7.23 -11.14 -2.33
C LEU A 118 -5.84 -11.38 -2.91
N ALA A 119 -5.76 -11.84 -4.17
CA ALA A 119 -4.48 -12.05 -4.85
C ALA A 119 -3.68 -10.74 -4.97
N LEU A 120 -4.36 -9.64 -5.33
CA LEU A 120 -3.76 -8.31 -5.38
C LEU A 120 -3.24 -7.86 -4.01
N GLY A 121 -4.00 -8.09 -2.94
CA GLY A 121 -3.58 -7.77 -1.57
C GLY A 121 -2.38 -8.60 -1.11
N ILE A 122 -2.33 -9.90 -1.45
CA ILE A 122 -1.19 -10.78 -1.15
C ILE A 122 0.06 -10.33 -1.91
N ALA A 123 -0.07 -10.05 -3.21
CA ALA A 123 1.03 -9.54 -4.03
C ALA A 123 1.57 -8.21 -3.47
N SER A 124 0.65 -7.30 -3.11
CA SER A 124 0.99 -6.02 -2.49
C SER A 124 1.70 -6.23 -1.15
N ALA A 125 1.24 -7.15 -0.30
CA ALA A 125 1.90 -7.46 0.97
C ALA A 125 3.32 -8.00 0.76
N GLY A 126 3.51 -8.90 -0.20
CA GLY A 126 4.84 -9.39 -0.60
C GLY A 126 5.76 -8.24 -1.04
N PHE A 127 5.25 -7.33 -1.86
CA PHE A 127 5.99 -6.14 -2.27
C PHE A 127 6.33 -5.20 -1.10
N THR A 128 5.41 -5.00 -0.15
CA THR A 128 5.72 -4.20 1.05
C THR A 128 6.75 -4.86 1.97
N ILE A 129 6.76 -6.18 2.10
CA ILE A 129 7.78 -6.90 2.87
C ILE A 129 9.15 -6.74 2.20
N TYR A 130 9.20 -6.82 0.86
CA TYR A 130 10.41 -6.56 0.09
C TYR A 130 10.95 -5.14 0.34
N LEU A 131 10.12 -4.11 0.18
CA LEU A 131 10.54 -2.74 0.43
C LEU A 131 10.93 -2.51 1.90
N ALA A 132 10.18 -3.07 2.86
CA ALA A 132 10.54 -2.98 4.27
C ALA A 132 11.90 -3.62 4.57
N SER A 133 12.23 -4.71 3.89
CA SER A 133 13.55 -5.36 3.99
C SER A 133 14.65 -4.48 3.43
N ILE A 134 14.43 -3.80 2.30
CA ILE A 134 15.38 -2.81 1.75
C ILE A 134 15.61 -1.67 2.75
N LEU A 135 14.53 -1.08 3.27
CA LEU A 135 14.62 0.02 4.23
C LEU A 135 15.43 -0.39 5.46
N LYS A 136 15.19 -1.59 5.99
CA LYS A 136 15.85 -2.07 7.21
C LYS A 136 17.31 -2.49 6.99
N PHE A 137 17.60 -3.27 5.95
CA PHE A 137 18.91 -3.92 5.77
C PHE A 137 19.86 -3.14 4.88
N ILE A 138 19.34 -2.40 3.89
CA ILE A 138 20.17 -1.73 2.88
C ILE A 138 20.29 -0.24 3.20
N LEU A 139 19.16 0.46 3.29
CA LEU A 139 19.18 1.91 3.54
C LEU A 139 19.43 2.24 5.01
N GLN A 140 19.02 1.36 5.94
CA GLN A 140 19.08 1.58 7.39
C GLN A 140 18.37 2.86 7.84
N GLU A 141 17.32 3.26 7.11
CA GLU A 141 16.53 4.47 7.37
C GLU A 141 15.08 4.07 7.65
N PHE A 142 14.45 4.75 8.61
CA PHE A 142 13.02 4.63 8.84
C PHE A 142 12.28 5.65 7.96
N CYS A 143 11.14 5.27 7.39
CA CYS A 143 10.33 6.18 6.59
C CYS A 143 8.88 6.05 7.05
N ILE A 144 8.38 7.07 7.77
CA ILE A 144 7.02 7.04 8.31
C ILE A 144 5.95 6.96 7.22
N VAL A 145 6.19 7.61 6.08
CA VAL A 145 5.26 7.61 4.94
C VAL A 145 5.19 6.24 4.26
N CYS A 146 6.32 5.54 4.23
CA CYS A 146 6.40 4.16 3.76
C CYS A 146 5.70 3.22 4.75
N ALA A 147 5.97 3.40 6.06
CA ALA A 147 5.32 2.64 7.12
C ALA A 147 3.79 2.83 7.13
N SER A 148 3.29 4.06 6.92
CA SER A 148 1.86 4.32 6.83
C SER A 148 1.25 3.61 5.61
N THR A 149 1.94 3.60 4.48
CA THR A 149 1.54 2.82 3.29
C THR A 149 1.46 1.33 3.62
N TYR A 150 2.41 0.78 4.39
CA TYR A 150 2.41 -0.63 4.79
C TYR A 150 1.23 -0.97 5.71
N VAL A 151 0.93 -0.09 6.67
CA VAL A 151 -0.24 -0.24 7.55
C VAL A 151 -1.54 -0.20 6.76
N LEU A 152 -1.69 0.76 5.85
CA LEU A 152 -2.87 0.87 4.98
C LEU A 152 -3.03 -0.37 4.11
N ASN A 153 -1.93 -0.90 3.58
CA ASN A 153 -1.94 -2.13 2.80
C ASN A 153 -2.38 -3.35 3.64
N ALA A 154 -1.86 -3.48 4.87
CA ALA A 154 -2.25 -4.53 5.79
C ALA A 154 -3.73 -4.46 6.17
N ILE A 155 -4.27 -3.25 6.37
CA ILE A 155 -5.71 -3.02 6.60
C ILE A 155 -6.53 -3.50 5.40
N CYS A 156 -6.14 -3.14 4.17
CA CYS A 156 -6.81 -3.60 2.96
C CYS A 156 -6.76 -5.13 2.82
N LEU A 157 -5.59 -5.75 3.00
CA LEU A 157 -5.44 -7.21 2.92
C LEU A 157 -6.30 -7.92 3.99
N GLY A 158 -6.28 -7.44 5.23
CA GLY A 158 -7.11 -7.98 6.30
C GLY A 158 -8.60 -7.94 5.96
N ALA A 159 -9.06 -6.82 5.40
CA ALA A 159 -10.44 -6.69 4.93
C ALA A 159 -10.77 -7.66 3.78
N PHE A 160 -9.85 -7.86 2.83
CA PHE A 160 -10.02 -8.82 1.73
C PHE A 160 -10.07 -10.27 2.22
N VAL A 161 -9.20 -10.66 3.15
CA VAL A 161 -9.19 -12.00 3.76
C VAL A 161 -10.50 -12.28 4.50
N LEU A 162 -10.96 -11.33 5.31
CA LEU A 162 -12.23 -11.46 6.05
C LEU A 162 -13.43 -11.55 5.11
N GLU A 163 -13.41 -10.83 3.99
CA GLU A 163 -14.47 -10.89 2.99
C GLU A 163 -14.46 -12.20 2.20
N TYR A 164 -13.28 -12.68 1.81
CA TYR A 164 -13.10 -13.97 1.15
C TYR A 164 -13.66 -15.12 2.01
N ARG A 165 -13.24 -15.19 3.29
CA ARG A 165 -13.69 -16.22 4.24
C ARG A 165 -15.21 -16.19 4.46
N ALA A 166 -15.79 -15.00 4.61
CA ALA A 166 -17.23 -14.87 4.79
C ALA A 166 -18.02 -15.31 3.55
N LYS A 167 -17.46 -15.15 2.35
CA LYS A 167 -18.09 -15.64 1.13
C LYS A 167 -17.99 -17.15 1.01
N GLU A 168 -16.82 -17.71 1.32
CA GLU A 168 -16.59 -19.15 1.31
C GLU A 168 -17.54 -19.90 2.25
N GLN A 169 -17.70 -19.42 3.49
CA GLN A 169 -18.67 -19.95 4.45
C GLN A 169 -20.10 -19.95 3.90
N ARG A 170 -20.55 -18.83 3.31
CA ARG A 170 -21.90 -18.75 2.70
C ARG A 170 -22.09 -19.74 1.55
N MET A 171 -21.05 -20.03 0.79
CA MET A 171 -21.11 -21.03 -0.29
C MET A 171 -21.21 -22.45 0.27
N LEU A 172 -20.47 -22.75 1.34
CA LEU A 172 -20.54 -24.03 2.04
C LEU A 172 -21.93 -24.25 2.68
N ASP A 173 -22.48 -23.23 3.35
CA ASP A 173 -23.82 -23.29 3.96
C ASP A 173 -24.92 -23.53 2.91
N ALA A 174 -24.81 -22.87 1.75
CA ALA A 174 -25.73 -23.04 0.64
C ALA A 174 -25.62 -24.44 -0.03
N ALA A 175 -24.43 -25.04 -0.03
CA ALA A 175 -24.22 -26.39 -0.53
C ALA A 175 -24.82 -27.45 0.41
N GLY A 176 -24.55 -27.36 1.71
CA GLY A 176 -25.11 -28.27 2.72
C GLY A 176 -26.64 -28.20 2.83
N GLY A 177 -27.22 -27.02 2.63
CA GLY A 177 -28.69 -26.86 2.56
C GLY A 177 -29.33 -27.54 1.35
N ARG A 178 -28.62 -27.69 0.22
CA ARG A 178 -29.11 -28.39 -0.97
C ARG A 178 -29.09 -29.91 -0.82
N GLU A 179 -28.14 -30.46 -0.08
CA GLU A 179 -28.09 -31.91 0.20
C GLU A 179 -29.25 -32.34 1.10
N LYS A 180 -29.56 -31.57 2.15
CA LYS A 180 -30.70 -31.87 3.04
C LYS A 180 -32.08 -31.84 2.36
N LYS A 181 -32.22 -31.13 1.23
CA LYS A 181 -33.50 -31.05 0.49
C LYS A 181 -33.68 -32.17 -0.54
N LYS A 182 -32.63 -32.96 -0.81
CA LYS A 182 -32.67 -34.10 -1.73
C LYS A 182 -32.89 -35.45 -1.03
N GLN A 183 -32.75 -35.49 0.29
CA GLN A 183 -33.14 -36.61 1.16
C GLN A 183 -34.57 -36.42 1.63
#